data_AF-A0A1X1T0S1-F1
#
_entry.id   AF-A0A1X1T0S1-F1
#
_cell.length_a   1.000
_cell.length_b   1.000
_cell.length_c   1.000
_cell.angle_alpha   90.00
_cell.angle_beta   90.00
_cell.angle_gamma   90.00
#
_symmetry.space_group_name_H-M   'P 1'
#
loop_
_entity.id
_entity.type
_entity.pdbx_description
1 polymer ?
#
loop_
_entity_poly.entity_id
_entity_poly.type
_entity_poly.pdbx_seq_one_letter_code
_entity_poly.pdbx_strand_id
1 'polypeptide(L)'
;MTKRVAGTVGAATLLIAGTIGLAAPAAAASSWEMPDVEGMILQEAWDEIVSTTDGAVVPDTAAADGTPYEQINLTNWVVCEQSPSEGDEFSAEEPPELEVARLNGC
;
A
#
# COMPACT_ATOMS: atom_id res chain seq x y z
N MET A 1 24.29 64.62 -32.85
CA MET A 1 23.91 63.25 -32.49
C MET A 1 24.61 62.88 -31.19
N THR A 2 23.83 62.85 -30.12
CA THR A 2 24.15 62.53 -28.71
C THR A 2 24.39 61.01 -28.60
N LYS A 3 25.26 60.45 -27.74
CA LYS A 3 25.27 60.52 -26.27
C LYS A 3 26.55 59.92 -25.69
N ARG A 4 26.96 60.48 -24.54
CA ARG A 4 28.14 60.10 -23.73
C ARG A 4 27.89 58.84 -22.91
N VAL A 5 28.98 58.12 -22.68
CA VAL A 5 29.18 57.02 -21.72
C VAL A 5 28.99 57.54 -20.29
N ALA A 6 28.32 56.77 -19.44
CA ALA A 6 28.36 56.91 -17.98
C ALA A 6 28.27 55.50 -17.35
N GLY A 7 29.21 55.21 -16.46
CA GLY A 7 29.37 53.90 -15.84
C GLY A 7 28.83 53.79 -14.41
N THR A 8 28.99 52.57 -13.90
CA THR A 8 29.19 52.10 -12.52
C THR A 8 28.01 52.00 -11.53
N VAL A 9 27.83 50.73 -11.09
CA VAL A 9 27.65 50.22 -9.71
C VAL A 9 26.24 50.29 -9.09
N GLY A 10 25.75 49.12 -8.65
CA GLY A 10 24.92 49.04 -7.45
C GLY A 10 23.91 47.90 -7.36
N ALA A 11 24.22 46.93 -6.51
CA ALA A 11 23.31 46.09 -5.72
C ALA A 11 22.47 44.99 -6.42
N ALA A 12 22.85 43.76 -6.08
CA ALA A 12 22.05 42.55 -6.19
C ALA A 12 20.79 42.61 -5.32
N THR A 13 19.66 42.11 -5.85
CA THR A 13 18.64 41.41 -5.04
C THR A 13 18.02 40.32 -5.90
N LEU A 14 18.46 39.08 -5.66
CA LEU A 14 17.75 37.86 -6.02
C LEU A 14 16.44 37.84 -5.25
N LEU A 15 15.31 38.04 -5.94
CA LEU A 15 13.99 37.68 -5.40
C LEU A 15 13.65 36.29 -5.92
N ILE A 16 14.19 35.27 -5.25
CA ILE A 16 13.65 33.92 -5.32
C ILE A 16 12.34 33.99 -4.53
N ALA A 17 11.22 34.11 -5.24
CA ALA A 17 9.90 33.98 -4.65
C ALA A 17 9.78 32.55 -4.13
N GLY A 18 10.01 32.37 -2.83
CA GLY A 18 9.85 31.10 -2.14
C GLY A 18 8.41 30.64 -2.22
N THR A 19 8.14 29.66 -3.07
CA THR A 19 7.00 28.77 -2.91
C THR A 19 7.26 27.96 -1.64
N ILE A 20 6.73 28.43 -0.51
CA ILE A 20 6.61 27.59 0.68
C ILE A 20 5.52 26.58 0.33
N GLY A 21 5.91 25.52 -0.36
CA GLY A 21 5.10 24.32 -0.44
C GLY A 21 4.94 23.82 0.98
N LEU A 22 3.72 23.90 1.50
CA LEU A 22 3.32 23.13 2.67
C LEU A 22 3.42 21.66 2.27
N ALA A 23 4.62 21.07 2.40
CA ALA A 23 4.74 19.64 2.52
C ALA A 23 4.03 19.30 3.84
N ALA A 24 2.76 18.92 3.75
CA ALA A 24 2.13 18.20 4.84
C ALA A 24 3.07 17.04 5.22
N PRO A 25 3.23 16.73 6.52
CA PRO A 25 3.97 15.53 6.87
C PRO A 25 3.27 14.38 6.15
N ALA A 26 3.98 13.72 5.23
CA ALA A 26 3.59 12.39 4.81
C ALA A 26 3.66 11.57 6.10
N ALA A 27 2.51 11.33 6.72
CA ALA A 27 2.42 10.28 7.71
C ALA A 27 2.99 9.05 6.99
N ALA A 28 4.09 8.50 7.49
CA ALA A 28 4.61 7.26 6.95
C ALA A 28 3.45 6.26 7.02
N ALA A 29 2.96 5.80 5.87
CA ALA A 29 1.97 4.73 5.83
C ALA A 29 2.57 3.55 6.60
N SER A 30 1.84 3.00 7.55
CA SER A 30 2.27 1.78 8.23
C SER A 30 2.36 0.68 7.17
N SER A 31 3.55 0.10 7.01
CA SER A 31 3.77 -1.10 6.23
C SER A 31 3.99 -2.29 7.17
N TRP A 32 3.54 -3.45 6.71
CA TRP A 32 3.73 -4.73 7.39
C TRP A 32 4.27 -5.75 6.41
N GLU A 33 5.02 -6.71 6.93
CA GLU A 33 5.52 -7.85 6.17
C GLU A 33 4.41 -8.91 6.04
N MET A 34 4.22 -9.43 4.83
CA MET A 34 3.19 -10.42 4.53
C MET A 34 3.55 -11.79 5.10
N PRO A 35 2.71 -12.39 5.97
CA PRO A 35 2.94 -13.74 6.46
C PRO A 35 2.71 -14.79 5.36
N ASP A 36 3.35 -15.96 5.50
CA ASP A 36 3.01 -17.16 4.70
C ASP A 36 1.69 -17.75 5.17
N VAL A 37 0.65 -17.60 4.35
CA VAL A 37 -0.72 -18.07 4.64
C VAL A 37 -1.26 -18.99 3.55
N GLU A 38 -0.48 -19.29 2.51
CA GLU A 38 -0.87 -20.24 1.47
C GLU A 38 -1.12 -21.63 2.06
N GLY A 39 -2.19 -22.28 1.61
CA GLY A 39 -2.63 -23.58 2.10
C GLY A 39 -3.34 -23.56 3.46
N MET A 40 -3.41 -22.41 4.15
CA MET A 40 -4.21 -22.28 5.38
C MET A 40 -5.71 -22.25 5.08
N ILE A 41 -6.51 -22.60 6.09
CA ILE A 41 -7.95 -22.28 6.07
C ILE A 41 -8.09 -20.75 6.10
N LEU A 42 -9.01 -20.19 5.32
CA LEU A 42 -9.15 -18.73 5.18
C LEU A 42 -9.40 -18.02 6.52
N GLN A 43 -10.08 -18.67 7.48
CA GLN A 43 -10.23 -18.11 8.83
C GLN A 43 -8.88 -17.92 9.54
N GLU A 44 -7.98 -18.90 9.43
CA GLU A 44 -6.66 -18.87 10.06
C GLU A 44 -5.77 -17.81 9.39
N ALA A 45 -5.80 -17.75 8.05
CA ALA A 45 -5.09 -16.71 7.28
C ALA A 45 -5.59 -15.30 7.63
N TRP A 46 -6.91 -15.13 7.76
CA TRP A 46 -7.51 -13.86 8.18
C TRP A 46 -7.03 -13.44 9.57
N ASP A 47 -7.06 -14.36 10.54
CA ASP A 47 -6.63 -14.11 11.91
C ASP A 47 -5.14 -13.77 11.99
N GLU A 48 -4.29 -14.41 11.17
CA GLU A 48 -2.85 -14.13 11.09
C GLU A 48 -2.55 -12.72 10.55
N ILE A 49 -3.23 -12.29 9.48
CA ILE A 49 -3.07 -10.95 8.91
C ILE A 49 -3.58 -9.88 9.88
N VAL A 50 -4.75 -10.12 10.50
CA VAL A 50 -5.30 -9.23 11.53
C VAL A 50 -4.34 -9.14 12.73
N SER A 51 -3.76 -10.26 13.17
CA SER A 51 -2.78 -10.27 14.26
C SER A 51 -1.50 -9.51 13.89
N THR A 52 -0.96 -9.73 12.69
CA THR A 52 0.25 -9.06 12.16
C THR A 52 0.10 -7.53 12.12
N THR A 53 -1.12 -7.06 11.85
CA THR A 53 -1.41 -5.63 11.71
C THR A 53 -2.03 -4.99 12.95
N ASP A 54 -2.07 -5.70 14.08
CA ASP A 54 -2.79 -5.27 15.29
C ASP A 54 -4.26 -4.87 15.01
N GLY A 55 -4.88 -5.54 14.04
CA GLY A 55 -6.25 -5.32 13.59
C GLY A 55 -6.46 -4.12 12.67
N ALA A 56 -5.39 -3.55 12.11
CA ALA A 56 -5.49 -2.41 11.20
C ALA A 56 -5.98 -2.79 9.80
N VAL A 57 -5.71 -4.02 9.34
CA VAL A 57 -6.02 -4.48 7.98
C VAL A 57 -6.67 -5.86 8.03
N VAL A 58 -7.57 -6.10 7.07
CA VAL A 58 -8.11 -7.43 6.74
C VAL A 58 -7.80 -7.72 5.27
N PRO A 59 -7.58 -8.98 4.88
CA PRO A 59 -7.33 -9.31 3.49
C PRO A 59 -8.57 -9.11 2.63
N ASP A 60 -8.36 -8.71 1.38
CA ASP A 60 -9.34 -8.88 0.31
C ASP A 60 -9.35 -10.35 -0.15
N THR A 61 -10.49 -10.83 -0.64
CA THR A 61 -10.64 -12.23 -1.04
C THR A 61 -11.33 -12.39 -2.39
N ALA A 62 -10.80 -13.29 -3.22
CA ALA A 62 -11.39 -13.67 -4.50
C ALA A 62 -11.45 -15.19 -4.64
N ALA A 63 -12.42 -15.72 -5.39
CA ALA A 63 -12.41 -17.15 -5.70
C ALA A 63 -11.42 -17.42 -6.84
N ALA A 64 -10.55 -18.41 -6.67
CA ALA A 64 -9.53 -18.79 -7.67
C ALA A 64 -10.14 -19.25 -9.01
N ASP A 65 -11.39 -19.69 -9.02
CA ASP A 65 -12.11 -20.05 -10.24
C ASP A 65 -12.71 -18.84 -11.00
N GLY A 66 -12.49 -17.62 -10.48
CA GLY A 66 -12.99 -16.35 -11.02
C GLY A 66 -14.49 -16.12 -10.80
N THR A 67 -15.20 -17.03 -10.13
CA THR A 67 -16.62 -16.85 -9.82
C THR A 67 -16.75 -15.80 -8.70
N PRO A 68 -17.67 -14.82 -8.80
CA PRO A 68 -17.82 -13.77 -7.80
C PRO A 68 -18.57 -14.27 -6.55
N TYR A 69 -18.03 -15.27 -5.88
CA TYR A 69 -18.53 -15.73 -4.59
C TYR A 69 -18.12 -14.77 -3.49
N GLU A 70 -19.03 -14.55 -2.53
CA GLU A 70 -18.70 -13.90 -1.26
C GLU A 70 -18.32 -14.95 -0.22
N GLN A 71 -17.19 -14.77 0.46
CA GLN A 71 -16.65 -15.71 1.44
C GLN A 71 -17.27 -15.47 2.83
N ILE A 72 -18.57 -15.77 2.99
CA ILE A 72 -19.26 -15.51 4.27
C ILE A 72 -18.80 -16.45 5.40
N ASN A 73 -18.58 -17.73 5.08
CA ASN A 73 -18.07 -18.71 6.05
C ASN A 73 -16.62 -19.04 5.70
N LEU A 74 -15.69 -18.34 6.35
CA LEU A 74 -14.24 -18.42 6.09
C LEU A 74 -13.68 -19.83 6.30
N THR A 75 -14.25 -20.63 7.21
CA THR A 75 -13.78 -22.02 7.46
C THR A 75 -14.06 -23.01 6.32
N ASN A 76 -14.82 -22.63 5.30
CA ASN A 76 -15.11 -23.47 4.12
C ASN A 76 -14.13 -23.27 2.96
N TRP A 77 -13.13 -22.41 3.13
CA TRP A 77 -12.20 -21.99 2.10
C TRP A 77 -10.76 -22.26 2.52
N VAL A 78 -9.92 -22.52 1.54
CA VAL A 78 -8.46 -22.64 1.67
C VAL A 78 -7.82 -21.57 0.79
N VAL A 79 -6.74 -20.97 1.26
CA VAL A 79 -5.93 -20.01 0.49
C VAL A 79 -5.10 -20.78 -0.52
N CYS A 80 -5.27 -20.46 -1.80
CA CYS A 80 -4.52 -21.09 -2.90
C CYS A 80 -3.33 -20.24 -3.35
N GLU A 81 -3.48 -18.92 -3.32
CA GLU A 81 -2.42 -17.97 -3.67
C GLU A 81 -2.59 -16.72 -2.81
N GLN A 82 -1.47 -16.08 -2.47
CA GLN A 82 -1.43 -14.82 -1.73
C GLN A 82 -0.73 -13.72 -2.52
N SER A 83 -1.20 -12.49 -2.35
CA SER A 83 -0.58 -11.28 -2.90
C SER A 83 -0.56 -10.18 -1.83
N PRO A 84 0.62 -9.61 -1.50
CA PRO A 84 1.93 -9.89 -2.06
C PRO A 84 2.50 -11.25 -1.56
N SER A 85 3.69 -11.64 -2.04
CA SER A 85 4.32 -12.89 -1.60
C SER A 85 4.78 -12.82 -0.14
N GLU A 86 5.02 -13.97 0.49
CA GLU A 86 5.63 -14.02 1.83
C GLU A 86 6.88 -13.13 1.90
N GLY A 87 6.97 -12.31 2.96
CA GLY A 87 8.12 -11.44 3.19
C GLY A 87 8.08 -10.10 2.43
N ASP A 88 7.15 -9.92 1.49
CA ASP A 88 6.93 -8.64 0.84
C ASP A 88 6.05 -7.72 1.71
N GLU A 89 6.06 -6.41 1.42
CA GLU A 89 5.33 -5.42 2.20
C GLU A 89 3.91 -5.17 1.66
N PHE A 90 2.95 -4.99 2.57
CA PHE A 90 1.61 -4.48 2.29
C PHE A 90 1.24 -3.35 3.25
N SER A 91 0.13 -2.65 2.98
CA SER A 91 -0.31 -1.51 3.80
C SER A 91 -1.83 -1.46 3.95
N ALA A 92 -2.34 -0.49 4.72
CA ALA A 92 -3.78 -0.30 4.85
C ALA A 92 -4.41 0.33 3.59
N GLU A 93 -3.59 1.00 2.77
CA GLU A 93 -4.01 1.59 1.49
C GLU A 93 -4.04 0.54 0.37
N GLU A 94 -3.25 -0.52 0.52
CA GLU A 94 -3.15 -1.65 -0.40
C GLU A 94 -3.14 -2.95 0.43
N PRO A 95 -4.34 -3.40 0.88
CA PRO A 95 -4.49 -4.64 1.64
C PRO A 95 -4.00 -5.85 0.85
N PRO A 96 -3.61 -6.93 1.53
CA PRO A 96 -3.24 -8.16 0.84
C PRO A 96 -4.49 -8.82 0.25
N GLU A 97 -4.35 -9.43 -0.92
CA GLU A 97 -5.38 -10.20 -1.58
C GLU A 97 -5.10 -11.70 -1.44
N LEU A 98 -6.13 -12.48 -1.10
CA LEU A 98 -6.08 -13.93 -1.01
C LEU A 98 -7.00 -14.54 -2.06
N GLU A 99 -6.43 -15.34 -2.97
CA GLU A 99 -7.22 -16.21 -3.83
C GLU A 99 -7.57 -17.49 -3.08
N VAL A 100 -8.86 -17.86 -3.11
CA VAL A 100 -9.37 -18.98 -2.33
C VAL A 100 -10.17 -19.97 -3.14
N ALA A 101 -10.12 -21.23 -2.75
CA ALA A 101 -10.98 -22.28 -3.27
C ALA A 101 -11.71 -23.00 -2.13
N ARG A 102 -12.69 -23.84 -2.49
CA ARG A 102 -13.25 -24.80 -1.52
C ARG A 102 -12.14 -25.74 -1.04
N LEU A 103 -12.30 -26.29 0.16
CA LEU A 103 -11.34 -27.23 0.75
C LEU A 103 -10.91 -28.31 -0.26
N ASN A 104 -9.59 -28.49 -0.43
CA ASN A 104 -8.95 -29.38 -1.43
C ASN A 104 -9.20 -28.97 -2.90
N GLY A 105 -9.50 -27.70 -3.14
CA GLY A 105 -9.74 -27.12 -4.48
C GLY A 105 -8.58 -26.29 -5.03
N CYS A 106 -7.52 -26.13 -4.25
CA CYS A 106 -6.17 -25.88 -4.75
C CYS A 106 -5.58 -27.25 -5.15
#